data_AF-A0A958C0B6-F1
#
_entry.id   AF-A0A958C0B6-F1
#
_cell.length_a   1.000
_cell.length_b   1.000
_cell.length_c   1.000
_cell.angle_alpha   90.00
_cell.angle_beta   90.00
_cell.angle_gamma   90.00
#
_symmetry.space_group_name_H-M   'P 1'
#
loop_
_entity.id
_entity.type
_entity.pdbx_description
1 polymer ?
#
loop_
_entity_poly.entity_id
_entity_poly.type
_entity_poly.pdbx_seq_one_letter_code
_entity_poly.pdbx_strand_id
1 'polypeptide(L)'
;PIPYTISLSEARTLLLEIVGSLPRTDVSTVTSDYIHAVTKTRMMGFLDDTEIYIDDAAKLVHIRTAARLGYGDRGVNRQRAEEIAAKFKAMSQ
;
A
#
# COMPACT_ATOMS: atom_id res chain seq x y z
N PRO A 1 3.01 2.11 11.25
CA PRO A 1 4.10 2.70 10.43
C PRO A 1 5.26 1.72 10.37
N ILE A 2 6.02 1.71 9.27
CA ILE A 2 7.11 0.75 9.02
C ILE A 2 8.40 1.54 8.84
N PRO A 3 9.43 1.30 9.68
CA PRO A 3 10.72 1.94 9.48
C PRO A 3 11.45 1.36 8.26
N TYR A 4 12.27 2.17 7.59
CA TYR A 4 13.14 1.74 6.49
C TYR A 4 14.50 2.45 6.55
N THR A 5 15.52 1.85 5.94
CA THR A 5 16.93 2.32 5.98
C THR A 5 17.46 2.78 4.63
N ILE A 6 16.79 2.37 3.55
CA ILE A 6 17.12 2.68 2.15
C ILE A 6 16.76 4.12 1.75
N SER A 7 17.13 4.52 0.52
CA SER A 7 16.77 5.85 0.01
C SER A 7 15.26 5.97 -0.28
N LEU A 8 14.73 7.19 -0.28
CA LEU A 8 13.34 7.47 -0.65
C LEU A 8 12.96 6.92 -2.03
N SER A 9 13.86 7.07 -3.01
CA SER A 9 13.63 6.59 -4.37
C SER A 9 13.54 5.07 -4.43
N GLU A 10 14.40 4.36 -3.70
CA GLU A 10 14.36 2.90 -3.61
C GLU A 10 13.11 2.42 -2.86
N ALA A 11 12.78 3.06 -1.74
CA ALA A 11 11.56 2.75 -0.98
C ALA A 11 10.31 2.91 -1.85
N ARG A 12 10.19 4.01 -2.57
CA ARG A 12 9.10 4.27 -3.51
C ARG A 12 9.04 3.22 -4.63
N THR A 13 10.18 2.86 -5.20
CA THR A 13 10.25 1.85 -6.28
C THR A 13 9.76 0.49 -5.78
N LEU A 14 10.26 0.04 -4.62
CA LEU A 14 9.81 -1.20 -4.00
C LEU A 14 8.31 -1.19 -3.70
N LEU A 15 7.78 -0.08 -3.17
CA LEU A 15 6.35 0.03 -2.89
C LEU A 15 5.50 -0.05 -4.17
N LEU A 16 5.94 0.57 -5.27
CA LEU A 16 5.26 0.45 -6.57
C LEU A 16 5.28 -0.98 -7.11
N GLU A 17 6.40 -1.68 -6.99
CA GLU A 17 6.51 -3.09 -7.39
C GLU A 17 5.61 -3.99 -6.54
N ILE A 18 5.61 -3.81 -5.21
CA ILE A 18 4.75 -4.58 -4.29
C ILE A 18 3.28 -4.36 -4.65
N VAL A 19 2.85 -3.11 -4.72
CA VAL A 19 1.44 -2.77 -4.97
C VAL A 19 1.01 -3.20 -6.38
N GLY A 20 1.86 -3.00 -7.38
CA GLY A 20 1.62 -3.43 -8.76
C GLY A 20 1.58 -4.94 -8.94
N SER A 21 2.21 -5.71 -8.04
CA SER A 21 2.13 -7.17 -8.03
C SER A 21 0.82 -7.72 -7.46
N LEU A 22 0.02 -6.88 -6.76
CA LEU A 22 -1.22 -7.32 -6.14
C LEU A 22 -2.31 -7.55 -7.19
N PRO A 23 -3.07 -8.65 -7.08
CA PRO A 23 -4.11 -8.95 -8.06
C PRO A 23 -5.20 -7.89 -8.06
N ARG A 24 -5.61 -7.46 -9.26
CA ARG A 24 -6.73 -6.52 -9.48
C ARG A 24 -6.53 -5.17 -8.79
N THR A 25 -5.28 -4.71 -8.75
CA THR A 25 -4.88 -3.42 -8.19
C THR A 25 -4.34 -2.53 -9.29
N ASP A 26 -4.89 -1.32 -9.38
CA ASP A 26 -4.47 -0.29 -10.32
C ASP A 26 -3.86 0.86 -9.54
N VAL A 27 -2.61 1.24 -9.87
CA VAL A 27 -1.97 2.41 -9.26
C VAL A 27 -2.54 3.67 -9.93
N SER A 28 -3.25 4.48 -9.15
CA SER A 28 -3.99 5.66 -9.63
C SER A 28 -3.22 6.96 -9.49
N THR A 29 -2.38 7.09 -8.46
CA THR A 29 -1.58 8.31 -8.24
C THR A 29 -0.23 7.98 -7.63
N VAL A 30 0.81 8.64 -8.12
CA VAL A 30 2.17 8.50 -7.59
C VAL A 30 2.82 9.88 -7.56
N THR A 31 3.22 10.32 -6.37
CA THR A 31 4.06 11.51 -6.16
C THR A 31 5.44 11.08 -5.63
N SER A 32 6.25 12.03 -5.16
CA SER A 32 7.53 11.75 -4.52
C SER A 32 7.41 10.99 -3.20
N ASP A 33 6.34 11.24 -2.44
CA ASP A 33 6.14 10.82 -1.05
C ASP A 33 4.81 10.08 -0.85
N TYR A 34 4.04 9.87 -1.92
CA TYR A 34 2.71 9.29 -1.82
C TYR A 34 2.37 8.37 -2.99
N ILE A 35 1.69 7.26 -2.68
CA ILE A 35 1.16 6.31 -3.65
C ILE A 35 -0.29 6.02 -3.29
N HIS A 36 -1.17 6.14 -4.28
CA HIS A 36 -2.55 5.69 -4.20
C HIS A 36 -2.78 4.60 -5.24
N ALA A 37 -3.43 3.53 -4.80
CA ALA A 37 -3.85 2.44 -5.65
C ALA A 37 -5.28 2.02 -5.30
N VAL A 38 -5.98 1.48 -6.29
CA VAL A 38 -7.35 1.02 -6.16
C VAL A 38 -7.40 -0.47 -6.44
N THR A 39 -7.90 -1.25 -5.50
CA THR A 39 -8.07 -2.69 -5.65
C THR A 39 -9.55 -3.03 -5.84
N LYS A 40 -9.88 -3.81 -6.88
CA LYS A 40 -11.23 -4.30 -7.12
C LYS A 40 -11.41 -5.72 -6.55
N THR A 41 -12.30 -5.87 -5.57
CA THR A 41 -12.57 -7.16 -4.92
C THR A 41 -13.38 -8.13 -5.80
N ARG A 42 -13.08 -9.43 -5.71
CA ARG A 42 -13.54 -10.47 -6.67
C ARG A 42 -15.02 -10.78 -6.52
N MET A 43 -15.52 -10.73 -5.28
CA MET A 43 -16.79 -11.34 -4.92
C MET A 43 -17.97 -10.36 -5.00
N MET A 44 -17.72 -9.06 -4.84
CA MET A 44 -18.75 -8.02 -4.82
C MET A 44 -18.43 -6.81 -5.71
N GLY A 45 -17.26 -6.77 -6.35
CA GLY A 45 -16.86 -5.65 -7.21
C GLY A 45 -16.59 -4.34 -6.45
N PHE A 46 -16.46 -4.39 -5.13
CA PHE A 46 -16.12 -3.21 -4.32
C PHE A 46 -14.73 -2.70 -4.67
N LEU A 47 -14.61 -1.38 -4.65
CA LEU A 47 -13.35 -0.65 -4.80
C LEU A 47 -12.81 -0.33 -3.40
N ASP A 48 -11.59 -0.80 -3.15
CA ASP A 48 -10.82 -0.47 -1.97
C ASP A 48 -9.70 0.48 -2.38
N ASP A 49 -9.48 1.53 -1.60
CA ASP A 49 -8.32 2.41 -1.75
C ASP A 49 -7.18 1.90 -0.85
N THR A 50 -5.98 1.83 -1.42
CA THR A 50 -4.71 1.63 -0.72
C THR A 50 -3.91 2.90 -0.86
N GLU A 51 -3.59 3.53 0.26
CA GLU A 51 -2.85 4.78 0.32
C GLU A 51 -1.57 4.55 1.12
N ILE A 52 -0.45 4.98 0.55
CA ILE A 52 0.87 4.82 1.14
C ILE A 52 1.54 6.18 1.17
N TYR A 53 1.93 6.61 2.37
CA TYR A 53 2.66 7.84 2.60
C TYR A 53 4.07 7.51 3.11
N ILE A 54 5.09 8.13 2.50
CA ILE A 54 6.49 7.93 2.81
C ILE A 54 7.00 9.19 3.52
N ASP A 55 7.12 9.11 4.84
CA ASP A 55 7.74 10.15 5.66
C ASP A 55 9.26 9.95 5.67
N ASP A 56 9.94 10.60 4.72
CA ASP A 56 11.40 10.47 4.60
C ASP A 56 12.16 11.16 5.73
N ALA A 57 11.56 12.16 6.38
CA ALA A 57 12.16 12.84 7.52
C ALA A 57 12.22 11.93 8.75
N ALA A 58 11.14 11.19 9.02
CA ALA A 58 11.08 10.20 10.10
C ALA A 58 11.60 8.81 9.68
N LYS A 59 11.88 8.59 8.39
CA LYS A 59 12.18 7.28 7.79
C LYS A 59 11.11 6.24 8.09
N LEU A 60 9.85 6.64 7.92
CA LEU A 60 8.66 5.80 8.15
C LEU A 60 7.76 5.73 6.92
N VAL A 61 7.21 4.55 6.67
CA VAL A 61 6.12 4.34 5.70
C VAL A 61 4.81 4.10 6.44
N HIS A 62 3.78 4.84 6.04
CA HIS A 62 2.42 4.72 6.54
C HIS A 62 1.56 4.07 5.46
N ILE A 63 0.80 3.05 5.82
CA ILE A 63 -0.07 2.32 4.90
C ILE A 63 -1.49 2.35 5.46
N ARG A 64 -2.44 2.74 4.62
CA ARG A 64 -3.88 2.72 4.91
C ARG A 64 -4.59 1.97 3.79
N THR A 65 -5.53 1.12 4.17
CA THR A 65 -6.43 0.43 3.24
C THR A 65 -7.86 0.63 3.71
N ALA A 66 -8.76 1.04 2.81
CA ALA A 66 -10.14 1.34 3.16
C ALA A 66 -11.10 1.08 2.00
N ALA A 67 -12.26 0.49 2.29
CA ALA A 67 -13.34 0.32 1.31
C ALA A 67 -14.08 1.65 1.11
N ARG A 68 -14.39 2.02 -0.15
CA ARG A 68 -15.14 3.26 -0.45
C ARG A 68 -16.57 3.27 0.07
N LEU A 69 -17.19 2.09 0.18
CA LEU A 69 -18.60 1.94 0.52
C LEU A 69 -18.84 1.51 1.97
N GLY A 70 -17.80 1.49 2.82
CA GLY A 70 -17.93 1.22 4.25
C GLY A 70 -18.45 -0.18 4.63
N TYR A 71 -18.50 -1.12 3.69
CA TYR A 71 -18.94 -2.49 3.97
C TYR A 71 -17.90 -3.26 4.78
N GLY A 72 -18.36 -4.05 5.76
CA GLY A 72 -17.51 -4.92 6.56
C GLY A 72 -16.73 -5.91 5.68
N ASP A 73 -15.46 -5.63 5.47
CA ASP A 73 -14.56 -6.31 4.53
C ASP A 73 -14.07 -7.69 5.02
N ARG A 74 -14.59 -8.17 6.17
CA ARG A 74 -14.15 -9.39 6.88
C ARG A 74 -12.63 -9.44 7.13
N GLY A 75 -11.97 -8.28 7.26
CA GLY A 75 -10.54 -8.15 7.46
C GLY A 75 -9.69 -8.18 6.18
N VAL A 76 -10.29 -8.15 4.99
CA VAL A 76 -9.53 -8.17 3.71
C VAL A 76 -8.62 -6.95 3.56
N ASN A 77 -9.08 -5.74 3.91
CA ASN A 77 -8.23 -4.55 3.83
C ASN A 77 -7.10 -4.62 4.84
N ARG A 78 -7.38 -5.09 6.05
CA ARG A 78 -6.36 -5.31 7.07
C ARG A 78 -5.30 -6.30 6.58
N GLN A 79 -5.72 -7.46 6.05
CA GLN A 79 -4.81 -8.46 5.51
C GLN A 79 -3.94 -7.90 4.38
N ARG A 80 -4.52 -7.06 3.49
CA ARG A 80 -3.77 -6.41 2.41
C ARG A 80 -2.73 -5.43 2.96
N ALA A 81 -3.08 -4.59 3.92
CA ALA A 81 -2.14 -3.67 4.55
C ALA A 81 -0.99 -4.44 5.22
N GLU A 82 -1.30 -5.54 5.92
CA GLU A 82 -0.32 -6.41 6.57
C GLU A 82 0.59 -7.12 5.53
N GLU A 83 0.05 -7.58 4.39
CA GLU A 83 0.83 -8.18 3.30
C GLU A 83 1.82 -7.19 2.69
N ILE A 84 1.35 -5.98 2.33
CA ILE A 84 2.22 -4.93 1.79
C ILE A 84 3.29 -4.58 2.82
N ALA A 85 2.91 -4.44 4.09
CA ALA A 85 3.82 -4.10 5.17
C ALA A 85 4.91 -5.16 5.36
N ALA A 86 4.54 -6.44 5.35
CA ALA A 86 5.48 -7.55 5.50
C ALA A 86 6.47 -7.63 4.34
N LYS A 87 5.98 -7.51 3.10
CA LYS A 87 6.84 -7.49 1.90
C LYS A 87 7.81 -6.31 1.93
N PHE A 88 7.29 -5.11 2.19
CA PHE A 88 8.14 -3.91 2.25
C PHE A 88 9.20 -4.04 3.34
N LYS A 89 8.82 -4.45 4.56
CA LYS A 89 9.78 -4.64 5.65
C LYS A 89 10.89 -5.64 5.30
N ALA A 90 10.57 -6.73 4.60
CA ALA A 90 11.56 -7.72 4.21
C ALA A 90 12.59 -7.20 3.18
N MET A 91 12.22 -6.19 2.38
CA MET A 91 13.04 -5.68 1.27
C MET A 91 13.66 -4.30 1.53
N SER A 92 13.34 -3.66 2.66
CA SER A 92 13.74 -2.27 2.99
C SER A 92 14.60 -2.15 4.25
N GLN A 93 15.11 -3.28 4.75
CA GLN A 93 16.08 -3.34 5.85
C GLN A 93 17.52 -3.24 5.35
#